data_AF-A0A822ZPH5-F1
#
_entry.id   AF-A0A822ZPH5-F1
#
_cell.length_a   1.000
_cell.length_b   1.000
_cell.length_c   1.000
_cell.angle_alpha   90.00
_cell.angle_beta   90.00
_cell.angle_gamma   90.00
#
_symmetry.space_group_name_H-M   'P 1'
#
loop_
_entity.id
_entity.type
_entity.pdbx_description
1 polymer ?
#
loop_
_entity_poly.entity_id
_entity_poly.type
_entity_poly.pdbx_seq_one_letter_code
_entity_poly.pdbx_strand_id
1 'polypeptide(L)'
;MSGVDKEPEKTLRSCEEWRLKGNQAYEKGNLREAKYCYTEGVNCVSPNEKSMACLEALMLCYSNRAATRMSLGRMREALVDCMAAIAIDPEYLKVQFRAAKCYLELGEVEDATKYFMKLKLQSGPGMTPDRKLVKEASDGLQKAVQVADYMDQTTELLQQKTSLDAEKALELISQGLSISCHSDKLIEMKAKALLRMQKYEGVIQLCEQTLDSAEKNSNPVASGDINSSTISPARLWRWRLISKSYFYLGKLEEALNLLQKQEQAGFITEKCVIVRELLRHKAAGNEAFKSGRYSDAVRNYTSAISGNDISRPFAAICICNRAAAYKAQGEITEAIADCSLAMALDGDYPKAIYRRASTHEMIRNYGQAISDLQRYISLLQKQSEDKATHSSDRSTSNSTKISEACLQLTKLEEEEEKKNIPLDMYLILGVRKSATAMDIKNAYHKASLRHHPDKAGQLFARSGIGDDGLWKEIAKEIDKDANILFKMIGNAYAVLQDPVERLIYDREEEERKTQKAE
;
A
#
# COMPACT_ATOMS: atom_id res chain seq x y z
N MET A 1 -26.87 3.24 69.72
CA MET A 1 -26.92 2.28 68.58
C MET A 1 -27.88 2.84 67.54
N SER A 2 -27.41 3.33 66.37
CA SER A 2 -28.23 3.58 65.15
C SER A 2 -27.50 4.31 63.99
N GLY A 3 -26.17 4.49 64.03
CA GLY A 3 -25.44 5.27 63.01
C GLY A 3 -24.61 4.48 62.00
N VAL A 4 -24.22 3.24 62.29
CA VAL A 4 -23.15 2.53 61.55
C VAL A 4 -23.69 1.55 60.48
N ASP A 5 -24.95 1.09 60.60
CA ASP A 5 -25.51 0.09 59.67
C ASP A 5 -26.21 0.69 58.41
N LYS A 6 -26.33 2.02 58.29
CA LYS A 6 -27.09 2.66 57.19
C LYS A 6 -26.29 2.97 55.94
N GLU A 7 -24.97 3.02 56.05
CA GLU A 7 -24.08 3.36 54.93
C GLU A 7 -24.01 2.25 53.86
N PRO A 8 -23.80 0.96 54.20
CA PRO A 8 -23.80 -0.11 53.20
C PRO A 8 -25.19 -0.34 52.57
N GLU A 9 -26.28 -0.17 53.32
CA GLU A 9 -27.64 -0.28 52.76
C GLU A 9 -27.94 0.82 51.74
N LYS A 10 -27.48 2.05 51.99
CA LYS A 10 -27.65 3.16 51.06
C LYS A 10 -26.83 2.95 49.78
N THR A 11 -25.59 2.51 49.93
CA THR A 11 -24.70 2.15 48.81
C THR A 11 -25.30 1.04 47.94
N LEU A 12 -25.83 -0.01 48.57
CA LEU A 12 -26.53 -1.10 47.88
C LEU A 12 -27.71 -0.60 47.06
N ARG A 13 -28.60 0.21 47.66
CA ARG A 13 -29.78 0.77 46.96
C ARG A 13 -29.37 1.62 45.76
N SER A 14 -28.38 2.51 45.93
CA SER A 14 -27.91 3.35 44.83
C SER A 14 -27.27 2.54 43.71
N CYS A 15 -26.46 1.52 44.02
CA CYS A 15 -25.89 0.61 43.03
C CYS A 15 -26.98 -0.13 42.24
N GLU A 16 -27.99 -0.66 42.92
CA GLU A 16 -29.11 -1.37 42.32
C GLU A 16 -30.00 -0.46 41.45
N GLU A 17 -30.28 0.76 41.89
CA GLU A 17 -31.01 1.75 41.10
C GLU A 17 -30.31 2.06 39.77
N TRP A 18 -29.00 2.29 39.81
CA TRP A 18 -28.20 2.52 38.62
C TRP A 18 -28.15 1.30 37.70
N ARG A 19 -28.04 0.09 38.28
CA ARG A 19 -28.09 -1.17 37.54
C ARG A 19 -29.40 -1.33 36.79
N LEU A 20 -30.54 -1.08 37.45
CA LEU A 20 -31.87 -1.19 36.84
C LEU A 20 -32.09 -0.14 35.74
N LYS A 21 -31.67 1.11 35.97
CA LYS A 21 -31.67 2.15 34.91
C LYS A 21 -30.83 1.73 33.72
N GLY A 22 -29.67 1.15 33.96
CA GLY A 22 -28.80 0.59 32.92
C GLY A 22 -29.47 -0.53 32.13
N ASN A 23 -30.18 -1.45 32.81
CA ASN A 23 -30.92 -2.53 32.16
C ASN A 23 -32.02 -1.99 31.24
N GLN A 24 -32.79 -1.00 31.72
CA GLN A 24 -33.84 -0.36 30.91
C GLN A 24 -33.25 0.35 29.68
N ALA A 25 -32.13 1.05 29.83
CA ALA A 25 -31.45 1.68 28.71
C ALA A 25 -30.90 0.64 27.71
N TYR A 26 -30.39 -0.49 28.21
CA TYR A 26 -29.90 -1.59 27.40
C TYR A 26 -31.02 -2.24 26.57
N GLU A 27 -32.17 -2.52 27.19
CA GLU A 27 -33.36 -3.06 26.52
C GLU A 27 -33.90 -2.12 25.44
N LYS A 28 -33.80 -0.80 25.65
CA LYS A 28 -34.13 0.22 24.65
C LYS A 28 -33.11 0.35 23.52
N GLY A 29 -31.97 -0.36 23.58
CA GLY A 29 -30.88 -0.25 22.62
C GLY A 29 -29.97 0.97 22.84
N ASN A 30 -30.18 1.76 23.88
CA ASN A 30 -29.36 2.92 24.23
C ASN A 30 -28.05 2.49 24.92
N LEU A 31 -27.15 1.85 24.19
CA LEU A 31 -25.92 1.27 24.74
C LEU A 31 -25.00 2.30 25.42
N ARG A 32 -24.97 3.56 24.94
CA ARG A 32 -24.17 4.63 25.55
C ARG A 32 -24.67 5.01 26.93
N GLU A 33 -25.98 5.16 27.07
CA GLU A 33 -26.67 5.47 28.33
C GLU A 33 -26.58 4.29 29.29
N ALA A 34 -26.79 3.06 28.80
CA ALA A 34 -26.61 1.85 29.58
C ALA A 34 -25.19 1.78 30.18
N LYS A 35 -24.15 2.00 29.35
CA LYS A 35 -22.76 2.04 29.80
C LYS A 35 -22.53 3.10 30.89
N TYR A 36 -23.11 4.29 30.73
CA TYR A 36 -23.04 5.36 31.72
C TYR A 36 -23.65 4.93 33.05
N CYS A 37 -24.90 4.46 33.03
CA CYS A 37 -25.61 4.00 34.23
C CYS A 37 -24.86 2.88 34.98
N TYR A 38 -24.33 1.88 34.26
CA TYR A 38 -23.53 0.84 34.92
C TYR A 38 -22.20 1.37 35.46
N THR A 39 -21.63 2.41 34.85
CA THR A 39 -20.40 3.04 35.37
C THR A 39 -20.67 3.76 36.68
N GLU A 40 -21.76 4.53 36.75
CA GLU A 40 -22.20 5.15 38.00
C GLU A 40 -22.52 4.12 39.08
N GLY A 41 -23.16 3.01 38.72
CA GLY A 41 -23.41 1.90 39.64
C GLY A 41 -22.13 1.28 40.22
N VAL A 42 -21.11 1.07 39.39
CA VAL A 42 -19.79 0.60 39.86
C VAL A 42 -19.12 1.64 40.77
N ASN A 43 -19.20 2.93 40.44
CA ASN A 43 -18.59 4.01 41.22
C ASN A 43 -19.27 4.24 42.58
N CYS A 44 -20.52 3.78 42.77
CA CYS A 44 -21.20 3.85 44.06
C CYS A 44 -20.53 2.98 45.13
N VAL A 45 -19.84 1.90 44.75
CA VAL A 45 -19.26 0.95 45.69
C VAL A 45 -17.78 1.25 45.91
N SER A 46 -17.40 1.48 47.18
CA SER A 46 -16.01 1.73 47.54
C SER A 46 -15.13 0.51 47.29
N PRO A 47 -13.87 0.68 46.84
CA PRO A 47 -12.92 -0.43 46.69
C PRO A 47 -12.65 -1.22 47.99
N ASN A 48 -12.91 -0.61 49.15
CA ASN A 48 -12.71 -1.21 50.47
C ASN A 48 -13.99 -1.86 51.04
N GLU A 49 -15.08 -1.88 50.28
CA GLU A 49 -16.35 -2.48 50.72
C GLU A 49 -16.21 -3.99 50.93
N LYS A 50 -16.77 -4.49 52.03
CA LYS A 50 -16.72 -5.92 52.42
C LYS A 50 -18.10 -6.54 52.55
N SER A 51 -19.17 -5.73 52.44
CA SER A 51 -20.55 -6.20 52.47
C SER A 51 -20.82 -7.13 51.30
N MET A 52 -21.18 -8.38 51.59
CA MET A 52 -21.48 -9.40 50.57
C MET A 52 -22.56 -8.95 49.59
N ALA A 53 -23.62 -8.29 50.08
CA ALA A 53 -24.70 -7.79 49.22
C ALA A 53 -24.24 -6.67 48.28
N CYS A 54 -23.35 -5.78 48.76
CA CYS A 54 -22.78 -4.73 47.91
C CYS A 54 -21.83 -5.30 46.87
N LEU A 55 -21.03 -6.32 47.24
CA LEU A 55 -20.13 -7.02 46.33
C LEU A 55 -20.91 -7.80 45.26
N GLU A 56 -22.03 -8.42 45.62
CA GLU A 56 -22.92 -9.11 44.66
C GLU A 56 -23.53 -8.11 43.66
N ALA A 57 -24.08 -6.98 44.15
CA ALA A 57 -24.61 -5.92 43.28
C ALA A 57 -23.52 -5.32 42.36
N LEU A 58 -22.31 -5.12 42.89
CA LEU A 58 -21.15 -4.64 42.15
C LEU A 58 -20.74 -5.63 41.05
N MET A 59 -20.68 -6.93 41.36
CA MET A 59 -20.40 -8.00 40.40
C MET A 59 -21.43 -8.02 39.27
N LEU A 60 -22.72 -7.89 39.58
CA LEU A 60 -23.78 -7.81 38.57
C LEU A 60 -23.66 -6.55 37.69
N CYS A 61 -23.28 -5.41 38.27
CA CYS A 61 -22.98 -4.19 37.53
C CYS A 61 -21.79 -4.38 36.57
N TYR A 62 -20.68 -4.95 37.02
CA TYR A 62 -19.55 -5.29 36.16
C TYR A 62 -19.97 -6.22 35.02
N SER A 63 -20.73 -7.26 35.34
CA SER A 63 -21.25 -8.22 34.37
C SER A 63 -22.10 -7.53 33.30
N ASN A 64 -23.06 -6.68 33.68
CA ASN A 64 -23.93 -5.96 32.72
C ASN A 64 -23.18 -4.89 31.93
N ARG A 65 -22.19 -4.23 32.55
CA ARG A 65 -21.30 -3.29 31.86
C ARG A 65 -20.43 -3.99 30.83
N ALA A 66 -19.90 -5.18 31.15
CA ALA A 66 -19.16 -6.02 30.22
C ALA A 66 -20.01 -6.38 29.00
N ALA A 67 -21.24 -6.86 29.20
CA ALA A 67 -22.16 -7.15 28.11
C ALA A 67 -22.43 -5.93 27.21
N THR A 68 -22.59 -4.75 27.82
CA THR A 68 -22.78 -3.49 27.09
C THR A 68 -21.54 -3.11 26.28
N ARG A 69 -20.35 -3.28 26.85
CA ARG A 69 -19.07 -3.02 26.17
C ARG A 69 -18.82 -4.00 25.02
N MET A 70 -19.19 -5.27 25.17
CA MET A 70 -19.17 -6.27 24.09
C MET A 70 -20.07 -5.83 22.92
N SER A 71 -21.31 -5.40 23.20
CA SER A 71 -22.23 -4.89 22.17
C SER A 71 -21.74 -3.60 21.49
N LEU A 72 -20.80 -2.87 22.10
CA LEU A 72 -20.13 -1.70 21.54
C LEU A 72 -18.81 -2.04 20.82
N GLY A 73 -18.40 -3.32 20.74
CA GLY A 73 -17.14 -3.75 20.13
C GLY A 73 -15.89 -3.45 20.96
N ARG A 74 -16.04 -3.10 22.25
CA ARG A 74 -14.95 -2.78 23.18
C ARG A 74 -14.61 -4.00 24.04
N MET A 75 -14.13 -5.05 23.38
CA MET A 75 -13.89 -6.37 23.97
C MET A 75 -12.83 -6.33 25.07
N ARG A 76 -11.77 -5.53 24.93
CA ARG A 76 -10.72 -5.45 25.96
C ARG A 76 -11.23 -4.85 27.28
N GLU A 77 -12.03 -3.79 27.20
CA GLU A 77 -12.64 -3.20 28.38
C GLU A 77 -13.77 -4.06 28.97
N ALA A 78 -14.47 -4.83 28.13
CA ALA A 78 -15.41 -5.85 28.61
C ALA A 78 -14.67 -6.96 29.37
N LEU A 79 -13.49 -7.35 28.90
CA LEU A 79 -12.64 -8.34 29.56
C LEU A 79 -12.18 -7.85 30.93
N VAL A 80 -11.76 -6.58 31.05
CA VAL A 80 -11.41 -5.97 32.35
C VAL A 80 -12.58 -6.05 33.33
N ASP A 81 -13.80 -5.72 32.90
CA ASP A 81 -15.00 -5.84 33.74
C ASP A 81 -15.28 -7.31 34.11
N CYS A 82 -15.07 -8.24 33.18
CA CYS A 82 -15.24 -9.66 33.46
C CYS A 82 -14.24 -10.14 34.53
N MET A 83 -12.97 -9.72 34.45
CA MET A 83 -11.96 -10.08 35.44
C MET A 83 -12.28 -9.49 36.82
N ALA A 84 -12.78 -8.26 36.88
CA ALA A 84 -13.22 -7.64 38.14
C ALA A 84 -14.38 -8.42 38.78
N ALA A 85 -15.37 -8.86 37.99
CA ALA A 85 -16.47 -9.69 38.48
C ALA A 85 -16.02 -11.10 38.90
N ILE A 86 -15.09 -11.74 38.17
CA ILE A 86 -14.51 -13.04 38.52
C ILE A 86 -13.72 -12.96 39.84
N ALA A 87 -13.07 -11.83 40.11
CA ALA A 87 -12.35 -11.61 41.37
C ALA A 87 -13.29 -11.53 42.58
N ILE A 88 -14.55 -11.13 42.39
CA ILE A 88 -15.58 -11.09 43.44
C ILE A 88 -16.20 -12.48 43.62
N ASP A 89 -16.69 -13.08 42.53
CA ASP A 89 -17.29 -14.42 42.54
C ASP A 89 -16.73 -15.28 41.39
N PRO A 90 -15.75 -16.16 41.68
CA PRO A 90 -15.19 -17.06 40.70
C PRO A 90 -16.18 -18.09 40.14
N GLU A 91 -17.25 -18.43 40.86
CA GLU A 91 -18.23 -19.45 40.46
C GLU A 91 -19.37 -18.87 39.59
N TYR A 92 -19.36 -17.56 39.36
CA TYR A 92 -20.33 -16.92 38.49
C TYR A 92 -20.11 -17.27 37.00
N LEU A 93 -20.73 -18.36 36.55
CA LEU A 93 -20.51 -18.94 35.22
C LEU A 93 -20.79 -17.96 34.06
N LYS A 94 -21.76 -17.05 34.22
CA LYS A 94 -22.15 -16.09 33.17
C LYS A 94 -21.04 -15.11 32.84
N VAL A 95 -20.25 -14.66 33.83
CA VAL A 95 -19.13 -13.75 33.56
C VAL A 95 -17.95 -14.49 32.96
N GLN A 96 -17.68 -15.73 33.40
CA GLN A 96 -16.65 -16.56 32.79
C GLN A 96 -16.95 -16.81 31.30
N PHE A 97 -18.21 -17.09 30.96
CA PHE A 97 -18.65 -17.24 29.58
C PHE A 97 -18.47 -15.95 28.76
N ARG A 98 -18.80 -14.79 29.34
CA ARG A 98 -18.56 -13.48 28.71
C ARG A 98 -17.07 -13.23 28.47
N ALA A 99 -16.20 -13.58 29.42
CA ALA A 99 -14.75 -13.48 29.26
C ALA A 99 -14.25 -14.37 28.12
N ALA A 100 -14.69 -15.63 28.08
CA ALA A 100 -14.34 -16.58 27.00
C ALA A 100 -14.73 -16.03 25.62
N LYS A 101 -15.94 -15.45 25.51
CA LYS A 101 -16.40 -14.82 24.27
C LYS A 101 -15.57 -13.58 23.91
N CYS A 102 -15.18 -12.75 24.88
CA CYS A 102 -14.30 -11.61 24.62
C CYS A 102 -12.95 -12.06 24.06
N TYR A 103 -12.33 -13.08 24.65
CA TYR A 103 -11.08 -13.67 24.15
C TYR A 103 -11.24 -14.22 22.73
N LEU A 104 -12.35 -14.92 22.44
CA LEU A 104 -12.64 -15.45 21.11
C LEU A 104 -12.79 -14.32 20.07
N GLU A 105 -13.54 -13.26 20.37
CA GLU A 105 -13.73 -12.12 19.46
C GLU A 105 -12.43 -11.36 19.19
N LEU A 106 -11.52 -11.30 20.17
CA LEU A 106 -10.17 -10.76 20.07
C LEU A 106 -9.19 -11.69 19.33
N GLY A 107 -9.56 -12.95 19.09
CA GLY A 107 -8.71 -13.97 18.50
C GLY A 107 -7.60 -14.48 19.44
N GLU A 108 -7.74 -14.28 20.74
CA GLU A 108 -6.86 -14.86 21.78
C GLU A 108 -7.38 -16.28 22.09
N VAL A 109 -7.16 -17.19 21.14
CA VAL A 109 -7.81 -18.51 21.09
C VAL A 109 -7.39 -19.44 22.22
N GLU A 110 -6.18 -19.29 22.76
CA GLU A 110 -5.66 -20.09 23.86
C GLU A 110 -6.43 -19.79 25.16
N ASP A 111 -6.60 -18.51 25.49
CA ASP A 111 -7.38 -18.07 26.64
C ASP A 111 -8.87 -18.39 26.46
N ALA A 112 -9.43 -18.16 25.27
CA ALA A 112 -10.81 -18.53 24.96
C ALA A 112 -11.06 -20.02 25.22
N THR A 113 -10.20 -20.88 24.69
CA THR A 113 -10.23 -22.34 24.86
C THR A 113 -10.20 -22.73 26.33
N LYS A 114 -9.28 -22.13 27.10
CA LYS A 114 -9.14 -22.38 28.54
C LYS A 114 -10.42 -22.07 29.31
N TYR A 115 -11.04 -20.92 29.08
CA TYR A 115 -12.27 -20.55 29.78
C TYR A 115 -13.47 -21.42 29.35
N PHE A 116 -13.62 -21.73 28.07
CA PHE A 116 -14.68 -22.63 27.61
C PHE A 116 -14.54 -24.05 28.15
N MET A 117 -13.30 -24.58 28.24
CA MET A 117 -13.04 -25.88 28.88
C MET A 117 -13.36 -25.85 30.38
N LYS A 118 -13.00 -24.78 31.09
CA LYS A 118 -13.32 -24.63 32.52
C LYS A 118 -14.83 -24.70 32.77
N LEU A 119 -15.62 -23.96 31.98
CA LEU A 119 -17.09 -23.96 32.07
C LEU A 119 -17.70 -25.36 31.84
N LYS A 120 -17.13 -26.13 30.90
CA LYS A 120 -17.57 -27.49 30.61
C LYS A 120 -17.30 -28.44 31.78
N LEU A 121 -16.15 -28.29 32.47
CA LEU A 121 -15.76 -29.10 33.62
C LEU A 121 -16.55 -28.77 34.89
N GLN A 122 -16.84 -27.47 35.13
CA GLN A 122 -17.62 -27.01 36.28
C GLN A 122 -19.11 -27.38 36.21
N SER A 123 -19.58 -27.91 35.07
CA SER A 123 -20.97 -28.36 34.87
C SER A 123 -21.19 -29.86 35.20
N GLY A 124 -20.32 -30.45 36.03
CA GLY A 124 -20.35 -31.85 36.49
C GLY A 124 -21.35 -32.14 37.63
N PRO A 125 -21.57 -33.41 38.00
CA PRO A 125 -22.79 -33.89 38.66
C PRO A 125 -22.93 -33.37 40.09
N GLY A 126 -23.90 -32.46 40.31
CA GLY A 126 -24.23 -31.91 41.63
C GLY A 126 -24.91 -30.53 41.59
N MET A 127 -24.77 -29.81 40.48
CA MET A 127 -25.41 -28.51 40.24
C MET A 127 -26.36 -28.66 39.03
N THR A 128 -27.56 -28.07 39.05
CA THR A 128 -28.44 -28.07 37.86
C THR A 128 -27.75 -27.28 36.76
N PRO A 129 -27.16 -27.93 35.73
CA PRO A 129 -26.39 -27.20 34.74
C PRO A 129 -27.38 -26.39 33.92
N ASP A 130 -27.10 -25.10 33.70
CA ASP A 130 -27.77 -24.36 32.64
C ASP A 130 -27.36 -25.01 31.31
N ARG A 131 -28.18 -25.97 30.86
CA ARG A 131 -27.93 -26.80 29.67
C ARG A 131 -27.70 -25.94 28.43
N LYS A 132 -28.25 -24.71 28.40
CA LYS A 132 -28.03 -23.74 27.34
C LYS A 132 -26.60 -23.21 27.38
N LEU A 133 -26.11 -22.78 28.54
CA LEU A 133 -24.76 -22.26 28.71
C LEU A 133 -23.69 -23.30 28.37
N VAL A 134 -23.88 -24.57 28.76
CA VAL A 134 -22.95 -25.67 28.42
C VAL A 134 -22.88 -25.91 26.91
N LYS A 135 -24.03 -25.85 26.23
CA LYS A 135 -24.10 -25.99 24.77
C LYS A 135 -23.40 -24.82 24.08
N GLU A 136 -23.67 -23.59 24.52
CA GLU A 136 -23.02 -22.38 23.99
C GLU A 136 -21.51 -22.39 24.24
N ALA A 137 -21.06 -22.87 25.40
CA ALA A 137 -19.64 -23.02 25.69
C ALA A 137 -18.97 -24.08 24.80
N SER A 138 -19.68 -25.15 24.45
CA SER A 138 -19.18 -26.17 23.53
C SER A 138 -19.05 -25.64 22.09
N ASP A 139 -20.04 -24.86 21.62
CA ASP A 139 -19.97 -24.15 20.34
C ASP A 139 -18.82 -23.13 20.31
N GLY A 140 -18.66 -22.35 21.39
CA GLY A 140 -17.55 -21.41 21.55
C GLY A 140 -16.18 -22.08 21.52
N LEU A 141 -16.05 -23.24 22.17
CA LEU A 141 -14.81 -24.04 22.14
C LEU A 141 -14.49 -24.52 20.72
N GLN A 142 -15.48 -25.04 19.98
CA GLN A 142 -15.29 -25.47 18.60
C GLN A 142 -14.83 -24.32 17.71
N LYS A 143 -15.44 -23.14 17.86
CA LYS A 143 -15.05 -21.92 17.15
C LYS A 143 -13.63 -21.47 17.49
N ALA A 144 -13.22 -21.53 18.76
CA ALA A 144 -11.86 -21.18 19.17
C ALA A 144 -10.81 -22.10 18.50
N VAL A 145 -11.08 -23.41 18.47
CA VAL A 145 -10.22 -24.39 17.79
C VAL A 145 -10.17 -24.14 16.28
N GLN A 146 -11.31 -23.84 15.65
CA GLN A 146 -11.35 -23.49 14.22
C GLN A 146 -10.52 -22.25 13.89
N VAL A 147 -10.62 -21.19 14.69
CA VAL A 147 -9.82 -19.97 14.48
C VAL A 147 -8.33 -20.26 14.65
N ALA A 148 -7.94 -21.08 15.63
CA ALA A 148 -6.55 -21.50 15.81
C ALA A 148 -6.03 -22.24 14.57
N ASP A 149 -6.78 -23.21 14.06
CA ASP A 149 -6.45 -23.98 12.85
C ASP A 149 -6.32 -23.06 11.61
N TYR A 150 -7.24 -22.11 11.43
CA TYR A 150 -7.12 -21.11 10.36
C TYR A 150 -5.86 -20.25 10.50
N MET A 151 -5.48 -19.84 11.72
CA MET A 151 -4.25 -19.09 11.95
C MET A 151 -2.99 -19.91 11.60
N ASP A 152 -2.96 -21.19 11.98
CA ASP A 152 -1.81 -22.05 11.73
C ASP A 152 -1.64 -22.34 10.23
N GLN A 153 -2.72 -22.76 9.55
CA GLN A 153 -2.72 -22.98 8.10
C GLN A 153 -2.33 -21.72 7.32
N THR A 154 -2.88 -20.56 7.72
CA THR A 154 -2.52 -19.30 7.08
C THR A 154 -1.04 -18.96 7.30
N THR A 155 -0.50 -19.24 8.48
CA THR A 155 0.92 -19.00 8.76
C THR A 155 1.80 -19.85 7.86
N GLU A 156 1.45 -21.12 7.64
CA GLU A 156 2.15 -22.02 6.72
C GLU A 156 2.06 -21.56 5.26
N LEU A 157 0.86 -21.21 4.78
CA LEU A 157 0.65 -20.66 3.44
C LEU A 157 1.43 -19.35 3.22
N LEU A 158 1.48 -18.50 4.26
CA LEU A 158 2.30 -17.29 4.26
C LEU A 158 3.79 -17.56 4.51
N GLN A 159 4.26 -18.80 4.65
CA GLN A 159 5.70 -19.11 4.54
C GLN A 159 6.06 -19.50 3.10
N GLN A 160 5.12 -20.12 2.39
CA GLN A 160 5.26 -20.49 0.99
C GLN A 160 5.29 -19.24 0.08
N LYS A 161 5.98 -19.31 -1.07
CA LYS A 161 6.31 -18.14 -1.91
C LYS A 161 5.37 -17.92 -3.10
N THR A 162 4.23 -18.61 -3.18
CA THR A 162 3.36 -18.54 -4.38
C THR A 162 2.19 -17.57 -4.21
N SER A 163 1.72 -17.00 -5.32
CA SER A 163 0.55 -16.09 -5.33
C SER A 163 -0.76 -16.83 -5.05
N LEU A 164 -0.88 -18.09 -5.46
CA LEU A 164 -2.07 -18.91 -5.23
C LEU A 164 -2.28 -19.21 -3.74
N ASP A 165 -1.18 -19.43 -3.00
CA ASP A 165 -1.24 -19.68 -1.56
C ASP A 165 -1.67 -18.43 -0.79
N ALA A 166 -1.32 -17.23 -1.29
CA ALA A 166 -1.79 -15.97 -0.71
C ALA A 166 -3.30 -15.77 -0.88
N GLU A 167 -3.90 -16.25 -1.98
CA GLU A 167 -5.35 -16.22 -2.18
C GLU A 167 -6.09 -17.17 -1.23
N LYS A 168 -5.61 -18.41 -1.11
CA LYS A 168 -6.14 -19.38 -0.14
C LYS A 168 -6.04 -18.85 1.29
N ALA A 169 -4.91 -18.23 1.63
CA ALA A 169 -4.72 -17.57 2.92
C ALA A 169 -5.78 -16.50 3.18
N LEU A 170 -6.14 -15.67 2.19
CA LEU A 170 -7.19 -14.65 2.35
C LEU A 170 -8.57 -15.25 2.62
N GLU A 171 -8.89 -16.39 2.03
CA GLU A 171 -10.14 -17.11 2.29
C GLU A 171 -10.20 -17.60 3.74
N LEU A 172 -9.16 -18.29 4.21
CA LEU A 172 -9.08 -18.78 5.59
C LEU A 172 -9.10 -17.63 6.60
N ILE A 173 -8.39 -16.53 6.33
CA ILE A 173 -8.44 -15.35 7.18
C ILE A 173 -9.84 -14.75 7.23
N SER A 174 -10.56 -14.72 6.10
CA SER A 174 -11.92 -14.19 6.06
C SER A 174 -12.89 -15.06 6.88
N GLN A 175 -12.72 -16.38 6.83
CA GLN A 175 -13.46 -17.32 7.69
C GLN A 175 -13.11 -17.10 9.17
N GLY A 176 -11.83 -16.95 9.52
CA GLY A 176 -11.39 -16.62 10.88
C GLY A 176 -11.95 -15.31 11.40
N LEU A 177 -11.94 -14.24 10.58
CA LEU A 177 -12.49 -12.93 10.94
C LEU A 177 -14.01 -12.92 11.08
N SER A 178 -14.72 -13.87 10.46
CA SER A 178 -16.17 -14.03 10.67
C SER A 178 -16.51 -14.52 12.08
N ILE A 179 -15.55 -15.17 12.75
CA ILE A 179 -15.66 -15.65 14.13
C ILE A 179 -15.02 -14.66 15.11
N SER A 180 -13.82 -14.14 14.78
CA SER A 180 -12.99 -13.27 15.60
C SER A 180 -12.84 -11.90 14.95
N CYS A 181 -13.91 -11.11 14.94
CA CYS A 181 -13.99 -9.89 14.15
C CYS A 181 -13.05 -8.76 14.60
N HIS A 182 -12.56 -8.82 15.85
CA HIS A 182 -11.63 -7.84 16.42
C HIS A 182 -10.20 -8.37 16.55
N SER A 183 -9.86 -9.48 15.87
CA SER A 183 -8.51 -10.05 15.94
C SER A 183 -7.48 -9.21 15.18
N ASP A 184 -6.63 -8.50 15.90
CA ASP A 184 -5.54 -7.72 15.30
C ASP A 184 -4.53 -8.62 14.57
N LYS A 185 -4.31 -9.85 15.08
CA LYS A 185 -3.41 -10.84 14.47
C LYS A 185 -3.91 -11.31 13.11
N LEU A 186 -5.20 -11.66 12.97
CA LEU A 186 -5.78 -12.04 11.68
C LEU A 186 -5.78 -10.86 10.70
N ILE A 187 -6.05 -9.64 11.16
CA ILE A 187 -5.98 -8.44 10.32
C ILE A 187 -4.55 -8.19 9.83
N GLU A 188 -3.54 -8.36 10.69
CA GLU A 188 -2.13 -8.27 10.30
C GLU A 188 -1.76 -9.33 9.26
N MET A 189 -2.23 -10.57 9.44
CA MET A 189 -2.04 -11.66 8.47
C MET A 189 -2.70 -11.34 7.13
N LYS A 190 -3.91 -10.75 7.14
CA LYS A 190 -4.59 -10.26 5.93
C LYS A 190 -3.79 -9.19 5.21
N ALA A 191 -3.25 -8.22 5.95
CA ALA A 191 -2.40 -7.17 5.39
C ALA A 191 -1.11 -7.75 4.78
N LYS A 192 -0.48 -8.74 5.42
CA LYS A 192 0.70 -9.45 4.89
C LYS A 192 0.37 -10.24 3.63
N ALA A 193 -0.79 -10.91 3.57
CA ALA A 193 -1.25 -11.62 2.39
C ALA A 193 -1.48 -10.66 1.20
N LEU A 194 -2.20 -9.56 1.43
CA LEU A 194 -2.44 -8.52 0.41
C LEU A 194 -1.13 -7.91 -0.10
N LEU A 195 -0.18 -7.66 0.79
CA LEU A 195 1.14 -7.14 0.42
C LEU A 195 1.90 -8.11 -0.50
N ARG A 196 1.82 -9.42 -0.24
CA ARG A 196 2.43 -10.45 -1.10
C ARG A 196 1.79 -10.52 -2.47
N MET A 197 0.48 -10.32 -2.53
CA MET A 197 -0.26 -10.20 -3.79
C MET A 197 -0.04 -8.86 -4.51
N GLN A 198 0.85 -8.00 -4.00
CA GLN A 198 1.11 -6.65 -4.54
C GLN A 198 -0.14 -5.74 -4.56
N LYS A 199 -1.14 -6.03 -3.72
CA LYS A 199 -2.36 -5.21 -3.56
C LYS A 199 -2.16 -4.10 -2.53
N TYR A 200 -1.26 -3.16 -2.85
CA TYR A 200 -0.77 -2.16 -1.89
C TYR A 200 -1.85 -1.20 -1.38
N GLU A 201 -2.75 -0.72 -2.24
CA GLU A 201 -3.89 0.13 -1.87
C GLU A 201 -4.81 -0.59 -0.88
N GLY A 202 -5.08 -1.88 -1.11
CA GLY A 202 -5.90 -2.70 -0.22
C GLY A 202 -5.29 -2.83 1.17
N VAL A 203 -3.96 -2.92 1.27
CA VAL A 203 -3.25 -2.91 2.56
C VAL A 203 -3.48 -1.60 3.31
N ILE A 204 -3.33 -0.46 2.60
CA ILE A 204 -3.48 0.88 3.18
C ILE A 204 -4.91 1.04 3.72
N GLN A 205 -5.90 0.77 2.87
CA GLN A 205 -7.31 0.86 3.22
C GLN A 205 -7.67 -0.04 4.42
N LEU A 206 -7.20 -1.29 4.43
CA LEU A 206 -7.44 -2.21 5.54
C LEU A 206 -6.84 -1.70 6.85
N CYS A 207 -5.60 -1.19 6.81
CA CYS A 207 -4.92 -0.69 8.00
C CYS A 207 -5.63 0.55 8.57
N GLU A 208 -6.09 1.47 7.71
CA GLU A 208 -6.81 2.69 8.11
C GLU A 208 -8.20 2.36 8.68
N GLN A 209 -8.97 1.51 8.00
CA GLN A 209 -10.33 1.15 8.42
C GLN A 209 -10.37 0.38 9.75
N THR A 210 -9.32 -0.39 10.05
CA THR A 210 -9.29 -1.25 11.26
C THR A 210 -8.60 -0.59 12.47
N LEU A 211 -7.98 0.58 12.30
CA LEU A 211 -7.19 1.22 13.34
C LEU A 211 -8.02 1.57 14.59
N ASP A 212 -9.18 2.20 14.41
CA ASP A 212 -10.06 2.59 15.52
C ASP A 212 -10.52 1.37 16.35
N SER A 213 -10.89 0.27 15.68
CA SER A 213 -11.23 -0.99 16.34
C SER A 213 -10.04 -1.57 17.11
N ALA A 214 -8.85 -1.55 16.52
CA ALA A 214 -7.63 -2.08 17.13
C ALA A 214 -7.20 -1.25 18.35
N GLU A 215 -7.33 0.08 18.31
CA GLU A 215 -7.00 0.96 19.43
C GLU A 215 -7.93 0.73 20.62
N LYS A 216 -9.25 0.57 20.37
CA LYS A 216 -10.24 0.24 21.40
C LYS A 216 -10.00 -1.12 22.06
N ASN A 217 -9.36 -2.04 21.35
CA ASN A 217 -9.13 -3.42 21.79
C ASN A 217 -7.66 -3.71 22.14
N SER A 218 -6.80 -2.69 22.13
CA SER A 218 -5.41 -2.80 22.55
C SER A 218 -5.30 -2.92 24.07
N ASN A 219 -4.24 -3.57 24.55
CA ASN A 219 -3.95 -3.59 25.99
C ASN A 219 -3.82 -2.16 26.51
N PRO A 220 -4.53 -1.80 27.60
CA PRO A 220 -4.29 -0.53 28.26
C PRO A 220 -2.83 -0.51 28.70
N VAL A 221 -2.05 0.45 28.16
CA VAL A 221 -0.70 0.73 28.65
C VAL A 221 -0.88 1.10 30.12
N ALA A 222 -0.18 0.41 31.02
CA ALA A 222 -0.13 0.78 32.43
C ALA A 222 0.53 2.16 32.54
N SER A 223 -0.26 3.23 32.45
CA SER A 223 0.25 4.60 32.50
C SER A 223 0.49 5.00 33.95
N GLY A 224 1.73 4.75 34.40
CA GLY A 224 2.39 5.56 35.43
C GLY A 224 2.96 6.87 34.90
N ASP A 225 2.98 7.09 33.58
CA ASP A 225 3.49 8.34 32.99
C ASP A 225 2.62 8.81 31.83
N ILE A 226 1.97 9.96 32.02
CA ILE A 226 1.09 10.63 31.04
C ILE A 226 1.91 11.36 29.94
N ASN A 227 3.24 11.31 29.99
CA ASN A 227 4.12 12.10 29.11
C ASN A 227 5.01 11.29 28.15
N SER A 228 4.81 9.98 28.01
CA SER A 228 5.40 9.20 26.91
C SER A 228 4.29 8.78 25.95
N SER A 229 4.28 9.35 24.75
CA SER A 229 3.43 8.95 23.62
C SER A 229 3.78 7.53 23.15
N THR A 230 3.49 6.53 23.98
CA THR A 230 3.84 5.14 23.74
C THR A 230 2.95 4.64 22.60
N ILE A 231 3.54 4.50 21.42
CA ILE A 231 2.84 4.04 20.22
C ILE A 231 2.39 2.60 20.44
N SER A 232 1.09 2.33 20.25
CA SER A 232 0.56 0.98 20.42
C SER A 232 1.22 0.02 19.41
N PRO A 233 1.49 -1.25 19.78
CA PRO A 233 2.01 -2.25 18.85
C PRO A 233 1.17 -2.36 17.57
N ALA A 234 -0.15 -2.25 17.72
CA ALA A 234 -1.14 -2.23 16.64
C ALA A 234 -0.90 -1.10 15.63
N ARG A 235 -0.54 0.10 16.10
CA ARG A 235 -0.23 1.25 15.25
C ARG A 235 1.13 1.10 14.57
N LEU A 236 2.11 0.56 15.29
CA LEU A 236 3.47 0.38 14.78
C LEU A 236 3.52 -0.57 13.57
N TRP A 237 2.92 -1.76 13.66
CA TRP A 237 2.95 -2.70 12.53
C TRP A 237 2.17 -2.17 11.32
N ARG A 238 1.06 -1.44 11.54
CA ARG A 238 0.30 -0.78 10.46
C ARG A 238 1.15 0.24 9.73
N TRP A 239 1.85 1.13 10.45
CA TRP A 239 2.75 2.09 9.84
C TRP A 239 3.87 1.43 9.03
N ARG A 240 4.43 0.31 9.52
CA ARG A 240 5.42 -0.47 8.77
C ARG A 240 4.85 -1.01 7.46
N LEU A 241 3.64 -1.56 7.46
CA LEU A 241 3.02 -2.08 6.24
C LEU A 241 2.56 -0.97 5.29
N ILE A 242 1.94 0.11 5.79
CA ILE A 242 1.52 1.26 4.98
C ILE A 242 2.72 1.94 4.33
N SER A 243 3.80 2.20 5.08
CA SER A 243 5.02 2.79 4.51
C SER A 243 5.65 1.90 3.44
N LYS A 244 5.64 0.58 3.64
CA LYS A 244 6.08 -0.39 2.64
C LYS A 244 5.17 -0.39 1.39
N SER A 245 3.86 -0.27 1.56
CA SER A 245 2.91 -0.12 0.45
C SER A 245 3.15 1.16 -0.34
N TYR A 246 3.27 2.31 0.34
CA TYR A 246 3.58 3.58 -0.33
C TYR A 246 4.91 3.55 -1.10
N PHE A 247 5.92 2.89 -0.53
CA PHE A 247 7.19 2.68 -1.23
C PHE A 247 6.98 1.97 -2.58
N TYR A 248 6.30 0.82 -2.60
CA TYR A 248 6.07 0.08 -3.86
C TYR A 248 5.12 0.78 -4.84
N LEU A 249 4.24 1.66 -4.35
CA LEU A 249 3.41 2.54 -5.18
C LEU A 249 4.16 3.75 -5.75
N GLY A 250 5.45 3.93 -5.41
CA GLY A 250 6.25 5.09 -5.83
C GLY A 250 5.94 6.38 -5.08
N LYS A 251 5.07 6.32 -4.06
CA LYS A 251 4.68 7.42 -3.15
C LYS A 251 5.69 7.57 -2.02
N LEU A 252 6.94 7.84 -2.38
CA LEU A 252 8.07 7.82 -1.45
C LEU A 252 7.99 8.94 -0.41
N GLU A 253 7.41 10.08 -0.75
CA GLU A 253 7.19 11.20 0.16
C GLU A 253 6.21 10.80 1.29
N GLU A 254 5.11 10.13 0.96
CA GLU A 254 4.14 9.59 1.92
C GLU A 254 4.75 8.47 2.77
N ALA A 255 5.55 7.59 2.14
CA ALA A 255 6.30 6.56 2.85
C ALA A 255 7.27 7.18 3.87
N LEU A 256 7.99 8.24 3.49
CA LEU A 256 8.96 8.91 4.36
C LEU A 256 8.29 9.56 5.58
N ASN A 257 7.13 10.19 5.40
CA ASN A 257 6.38 10.79 6.51
C ASN A 257 6.05 9.74 7.58
N LEU A 258 5.58 8.55 7.17
CA LEU A 258 5.30 7.47 8.11
C LEU A 258 6.57 6.86 8.74
N LEU A 259 7.66 6.78 7.99
CA LEU A 259 8.94 6.29 8.52
C LEU A 259 9.56 7.27 9.53
N GLN A 260 9.38 8.58 9.34
CA GLN A 260 9.79 9.59 10.31
C GLN A 260 8.98 9.50 11.61
N LYS A 261 7.67 9.22 11.54
CA LYS A 261 6.86 8.96 12.73
C LYS A 261 7.33 7.72 13.50
N GLN A 262 7.81 6.69 12.80
CA GLN A 262 8.41 5.50 13.43
C GLN A 262 9.76 5.81 14.08
N GLU A 263 10.59 6.63 13.43
CA GLU A 263 11.89 7.07 13.97
C GLU A 263 11.71 7.92 15.24
N GLN A 264 10.74 8.83 15.26
CA GLN A 264 10.38 9.61 16.45
C GLN A 264 9.94 8.74 17.64
N ALA A 265 9.45 7.54 17.35
CA ALA A 265 9.08 6.53 18.35
C ALA A 265 10.23 5.59 18.73
N GLY A 266 11.46 5.87 18.27
CA GLY A 266 12.67 5.10 18.56
C GLY A 266 12.95 3.95 17.58
N PHE A 267 12.16 3.81 16.50
CA PHE A 267 12.32 2.73 15.53
C PHE A 267 12.98 3.24 14.24
N ILE A 268 14.31 3.38 14.25
CA ILE A 268 15.08 3.68 13.04
C ILE A 268 15.05 2.47 12.10
N THR A 269 14.63 2.68 10.86
CA THR A 269 14.60 1.63 9.83
C THR A 269 15.57 2.00 8.71
N GLU A 270 16.41 1.07 8.27
CA GLU A 270 17.32 1.23 7.12
C GLU A 270 16.61 1.82 5.88
N LYS A 271 15.37 1.36 5.66
CA LYS A 271 14.50 1.84 4.58
C LYS A 271 14.21 3.35 4.65
N CYS A 272 14.20 3.96 5.83
CA CYS A 272 14.04 5.41 6.00
C CYS A 272 15.24 6.17 5.40
N VAL A 273 16.46 5.69 5.65
CA VAL A 273 17.68 6.28 5.10
C VAL A 273 17.70 6.14 3.57
N ILE A 274 17.35 4.97 3.06
CA ILE A 274 17.26 4.71 1.61
C ILE A 274 16.24 5.66 0.97
N VAL A 275 15.02 5.75 1.50
CA VAL A 275 13.97 6.62 0.92
C VAL A 275 14.39 8.09 0.92
N ARG A 276 15.05 8.58 1.99
CA ARG A 276 15.61 9.95 2.01
C ARG A 276 16.61 10.17 0.88
N GLU A 277 17.54 9.23 0.69
CA GLU A 277 18.58 9.38 -0.31
C GLU A 277 18.03 9.33 -1.74
N LEU A 278 17.09 8.43 -2.01
CA LEU A 278 16.37 8.37 -3.29
C LEU A 278 15.67 9.70 -3.61
N LEU A 279 14.94 10.26 -2.64
CA LEU A 279 14.26 11.55 -2.80
C LEU A 279 15.24 12.70 -2.97
N ARG A 280 16.37 12.70 -2.25
CA ARG A 280 17.43 13.69 -2.36
C ARG A 280 18.03 13.72 -3.76
N HIS A 281 18.38 12.55 -4.32
CA HIS A 281 18.91 12.46 -5.67
C HIS A 281 17.89 12.88 -6.74
N LYS A 282 16.62 12.46 -6.61
CA LYS A 282 15.54 12.93 -7.50
C LYS A 282 15.41 14.45 -7.46
N ALA A 283 15.42 15.06 -6.26
CA ALA A 283 15.31 16.50 -6.10
C ALA A 283 16.52 17.25 -6.69
N ALA A 284 17.74 16.79 -6.41
CA ALA A 284 18.97 17.35 -6.97
C ALA A 284 18.99 17.25 -8.51
N GLY A 285 18.53 16.13 -9.07
CA GLY A 285 18.37 15.96 -10.51
C GLY A 285 17.37 16.94 -11.12
N ASN A 286 16.22 17.11 -10.48
CA ASN A 286 15.20 18.07 -10.93
C ASN A 286 15.72 19.51 -10.91
N GLU A 287 16.50 19.87 -9.88
CA GLU A 287 17.09 21.20 -9.78
C GLU A 287 18.17 21.44 -10.84
N ALA A 288 19.05 20.46 -11.05
CA ALA A 288 20.03 20.52 -12.12
C ALA A 288 19.38 20.66 -13.51
N PHE A 289 18.28 19.93 -13.76
CA PHE A 289 17.52 20.03 -15.01
C PHE A 289 16.95 21.42 -15.24
N LYS A 290 16.30 22.01 -14.22
CA LYS A 290 15.76 23.38 -14.27
C LYS A 290 16.85 24.42 -14.52
N SER A 291 18.03 24.20 -13.94
CA SER A 291 19.21 25.05 -14.13
C SER A 291 19.91 24.86 -15.49
N GLY A 292 19.42 24.00 -16.38
CA GLY A 292 20.07 23.68 -17.66
C GLY A 292 21.34 22.83 -17.54
N ARG A 293 21.70 22.37 -16.33
CA ARG A 293 22.84 21.47 -16.08
C ARG A 293 22.44 20.02 -16.33
N TYR A 294 22.17 19.68 -17.59
CA TYR A 294 21.61 18.38 -17.95
C TYR A 294 22.52 17.20 -17.59
N SER A 295 23.84 17.34 -17.68
CA SER A 295 24.79 16.27 -17.31
C SER A 295 24.73 15.96 -15.81
N ASP A 296 24.59 16.98 -14.97
CA ASP A 296 24.41 16.81 -13.53
C ASP A 296 23.04 16.19 -13.21
N ALA A 297 22.01 16.55 -13.97
CA ALA A 297 20.68 15.95 -13.85
C ALA A 297 20.75 14.44 -14.12
N VAL A 298 21.37 14.04 -15.24
CA VAL A 298 21.59 12.63 -15.61
C VAL A 298 22.31 11.87 -14.51
N ARG A 299 23.39 12.43 -13.94
CA ARG A 299 24.15 11.80 -12.85
C ARG A 299 23.30 11.58 -11.60
N ASN A 300 22.53 12.59 -11.20
CA ASN A 300 21.67 12.50 -10.01
C ASN A 300 20.52 11.50 -10.22
N TYR A 301 19.84 11.50 -11.37
CA TYR A 301 18.81 10.51 -11.66
C TYR A 301 19.37 9.09 -11.74
N THR A 302 20.58 8.92 -12.28
CA THR A 302 21.27 7.62 -12.30
C THR A 302 21.56 7.13 -10.88
N SER A 303 22.01 8.04 -10.00
CA SER A 303 22.24 7.72 -8.58
C SER A 303 20.92 7.33 -7.88
N ALA A 304 19.81 8.00 -8.21
CA ALA A 304 18.48 7.67 -7.70
C ALA A 304 17.96 6.29 -8.14
N ILE A 305 18.55 5.67 -9.16
CA ILE A 305 18.14 4.34 -9.64
C ILE A 305 19.17 3.23 -9.47
N SER A 306 20.31 3.53 -8.84
CA SER A 306 21.44 2.58 -8.71
C SER A 306 21.30 1.60 -7.53
N GLY A 307 20.22 1.67 -6.76
CA GLY A 307 20.00 0.84 -5.58
C GLY A 307 19.44 -0.56 -5.89
N ASN A 308 19.76 -1.55 -5.04
CA ASN A 308 19.29 -2.94 -5.19
C ASN A 308 17.80 -3.11 -4.87
N ASP A 309 17.26 -2.30 -3.97
CA ASP A 309 15.87 -2.38 -3.50
C ASP A 309 15.13 -1.11 -3.94
N ILE A 310 14.62 -1.11 -5.18
CA ILE A 310 13.96 0.07 -5.76
C ILE A 310 12.49 -0.17 -6.08
N SER A 311 11.70 0.87 -5.86
CA SER A 311 10.32 0.94 -6.29
C SER A 311 10.24 1.13 -7.79
N ARG A 312 9.52 0.25 -8.49
CA ARG A 312 9.36 0.30 -9.96
C ARG A 312 8.74 1.62 -10.44
N PRO A 313 7.60 2.09 -9.89
CA PRO A 313 7.03 3.38 -10.30
C PRO A 313 7.99 4.55 -10.03
N PHE A 314 8.72 4.53 -8.92
CA PHE A 314 9.71 5.57 -8.62
C PHE A 314 10.89 5.55 -9.62
N ALA A 315 11.39 4.37 -9.96
CA ALA A 315 12.44 4.20 -10.96
C ALA A 315 11.97 4.70 -12.33
N ALA A 316 10.76 4.35 -12.75
CA ALA A 316 10.15 4.85 -14.00
C ALA A 316 10.09 6.38 -14.04
N ILE A 317 9.72 7.04 -12.93
CA ILE A 317 9.73 8.50 -12.81
C ILE A 317 11.13 9.06 -13.01
N CYS A 318 12.14 8.53 -12.32
CA CYS A 318 13.52 9.01 -12.40
C CYS A 318 14.12 8.78 -13.79
N ILE A 319 13.87 7.62 -14.40
CA ILE A 319 14.33 7.27 -15.75
C ILE A 319 13.67 8.18 -16.79
N CYS A 320 12.37 8.45 -16.70
CA CYS A 320 11.70 9.41 -17.60
C CYS A 320 12.23 10.84 -17.44
N ASN A 321 12.59 11.26 -16.23
CA ASN A 321 13.22 12.57 -16.02
C ASN A 321 14.64 12.58 -16.59
N ARG A 322 15.37 11.46 -16.51
CA ARG A 322 16.68 11.28 -17.16
C ARG A 322 16.56 11.32 -18.69
N ALA A 323 15.53 10.71 -19.27
CA ALA A 323 15.21 10.83 -20.69
C ALA A 323 14.99 12.29 -21.10
N ALA A 324 14.33 13.10 -20.26
CA ALA A 324 14.16 14.53 -20.52
C ALA A 324 15.51 15.27 -20.58
N ALA A 325 16.43 14.93 -19.66
CA ALA A 325 17.77 15.50 -19.63
C ALA A 325 18.59 15.09 -20.86
N TYR A 326 18.56 13.82 -21.27
CA TYR A 326 19.21 13.35 -22.49
C TYR A 326 18.64 14.02 -23.74
N LYS A 327 17.31 14.13 -23.83
CA LYS A 327 16.63 14.84 -24.92
C LYS A 327 17.11 16.29 -25.03
N ALA A 328 17.24 16.98 -23.90
CA ALA A 328 17.72 18.36 -23.85
C ALA A 328 19.22 18.50 -24.21
N GLN A 329 20.01 17.43 -24.05
CA GLN A 329 21.40 17.37 -24.52
C GLN A 329 21.54 17.03 -26.01
N GLY A 330 20.45 16.61 -26.66
CA GLY A 330 20.49 16.06 -28.02
C GLY A 330 20.91 14.59 -28.09
N GLU A 331 21.06 13.90 -26.95
CA GLU A 331 21.28 12.44 -26.88
C GLU A 331 19.93 11.71 -27.05
N ILE A 332 19.43 11.67 -28.30
CA ILE A 332 18.06 11.23 -28.60
C ILE A 332 17.87 9.72 -28.46
N THR A 333 18.87 8.92 -28.83
CA THR A 333 18.82 7.47 -28.66
C THR A 333 18.72 7.06 -27.18
N GLU A 334 19.45 7.75 -26.32
CA GLU A 334 19.41 7.58 -24.87
C GLU A 334 18.04 7.98 -24.30
N ALA A 335 17.46 9.08 -24.79
CA ALA A 335 16.12 9.49 -24.41
C ALA A 335 15.05 8.47 -24.79
N ILE A 336 15.11 7.90 -26.01
CA ILE A 336 14.17 6.85 -26.46
C ILE A 336 14.32 5.58 -25.61
N ALA A 337 15.56 5.16 -25.34
CA ALA A 337 15.83 3.99 -24.51
C ALA A 337 15.30 4.16 -23.08
N ASP A 338 15.55 5.31 -22.45
CA ASP A 338 15.05 5.59 -21.10
C ASP A 338 13.52 5.69 -21.08
N CYS A 339 12.89 6.32 -22.07
CA CYS A 339 11.41 6.34 -22.13
C CYS A 339 10.83 4.93 -22.25
N SER A 340 11.42 4.07 -23.08
CA SER A 340 10.99 2.68 -23.27
C SER A 340 11.17 1.86 -21.99
N LEU A 341 12.31 2.04 -21.30
CA LEU A 341 12.56 1.42 -20.01
C LEU A 341 11.57 1.89 -18.93
N ALA A 342 11.26 3.19 -18.87
CA ALA A 342 10.28 3.73 -17.94
C ALA A 342 8.87 3.16 -18.19
N MET A 343 8.47 3.00 -19.46
CA MET A 343 7.19 2.39 -19.85
C MET A 343 7.12 0.90 -19.54
N ALA A 344 8.23 0.18 -19.64
CA ALA A 344 8.29 -1.23 -19.27
C ALA A 344 8.21 -1.40 -17.74
N LEU A 345 8.84 -0.51 -16.96
CA LEU A 345 8.78 -0.54 -15.50
C LEU A 345 7.41 -0.14 -14.95
N ASP A 346 6.78 0.88 -15.55
CA ASP A 346 5.46 1.39 -15.19
C ASP A 346 4.66 1.76 -16.45
N GLY A 347 3.81 0.83 -16.89
CA GLY A 347 2.98 1.00 -18.07
C GLY A 347 1.87 2.03 -17.90
N ASP A 348 1.55 2.43 -16.67
CA ASP A 348 0.53 3.41 -16.33
C ASP A 348 1.11 4.83 -16.14
N TYR A 349 2.38 5.05 -16.52
CA TYR A 349 3.04 6.35 -16.41
C TYR A 349 2.95 7.19 -17.69
N PRO A 350 1.98 8.13 -17.82
CA PRO A 350 1.67 8.76 -19.11
C PRO A 350 2.79 9.68 -19.61
N LYS A 351 3.59 10.26 -18.70
CA LYS A 351 4.70 11.15 -19.06
C LYS A 351 5.80 10.44 -19.82
N ALA A 352 6.06 9.16 -19.54
CA ALA A 352 7.05 8.39 -20.29
C ALA A 352 6.58 8.15 -21.73
N ILE A 353 5.31 7.75 -21.89
CA ILE A 353 4.68 7.51 -23.21
C ILE A 353 4.69 8.78 -24.05
N TYR A 354 4.18 9.88 -23.51
CA TYR A 354 4.16 11.16 -24.23
C TYR A 354 5.56 11.65 -24.58
N ARG A 355 6.54 11.47 -23.68
CA ARG A 355 7.91 11.88 -23.94
C ARG A 355 8.54 11.03 -25.04
N ARG A 356 8.24 9.73 -25.12
CA ARG A 356 8.68 8.87 -26.22
C ARG A 356 8.05 9.30 -27.54
N ALA A 357 6.74 9.55 -27.57
CA ALA A 357 6.03 10.07 -28.73
C ALA A 357 6.66 11.36 -29.25
N SER A 358 6.84 12.35 -28.38
CA SER A 358 7.47 13.63 -28.72
C SER A 358 8.94 13.49 -29.14
N THR A 359 9.64 12.46 -28.68
CA THR A 359 11.03 12.20 -29.11
C THR A 359 11.07 11.52 -30.48
N HIS A 360 10.13 10.61 -30.76
CA HIS A 360 9.94 10.03 -32.08
C HIS A 360 9.49 11.06 -33.12
N GLU A 361 8.61 11.99 -32.75
CA GLU A 361 8.22 13.13 -33.58
C GLU A 361 9.43 13.99 -33.97
N MET A 362 10.33 14.28 -33.03
CA MET A 362 11.54 15.07 -33.30
C MET A 362 12.45 14.44 -34.36
N ILE A 363 12.54 13.12 -34.40
CA ILE A 363 13.31 12.40 -35.44
C ILE A 363 12.47 12.02 -36.65
N ARG A 364 11.23 12.53 -36.74
CA ARG A 364 10.26 12.27 -37.81
C ARG A 364 9.92 10.78 -37.97
N ASN A 365 9.99 10.03 -36.88
CA ASN A 365 9.45 8.68 -36.81
C ASN A 365 7.96 8.76 -36.45
N TYR A 366 7.14 9.30 -37.37
CA TYR A 366 5.74 9.59 -37.05
C TYR A 366 4.94 8.32 -36.81
N GLY A 367 5.22 7.21 -37.49
CA GLY A 367 4.61 5.91 -37.20
C GLY A 367 4.71 5.49 -35.72
N GLN A 368 5.90 5.59 -35.10
CA GLN A 368 6.05 5.30 -33.66
C GLN A 368 5.45 6.39 -32.77
N ALA A 369 5.55 7.66 -33.16
CA ALA A 369 4.96 8.77 -32.41
C ALA A 369 3.42 8.66 -32.33
N ILE A 370 2.77 8.30 -33.45
CA ILE A 370 1.33 8.03 -33.55
C ILE A 370 0.94 6.89 -32.62
N SER A 371 1.65 5.76 -32.68
CA SER A 371 1.36 4.60 -31.83
C SER A 371 1.45 4.95 -30.33
N ASP A 372 2.47 5.69 -29.93
CA ASP A 372 2.63 6.14 -28.54
C ASP A 372 1.55 7.18 -28.14
N LEU A 373 1.17 8.11 -29.02
CA LEU A 373 0.09 9.07 -28.74
C LEU A 373 -1.26 8.37 -28.57
N GLN A 374 -1.58 7.39 -29.42
CA GLN A 374 -2.79 6.57 -29.27
C GLN A 374 -2.80 5.88 -27.91
N ARG A 375 -1.69 5.24 -27.52
CA ARG A 375 -1.54 4.61 -26.20
C ARG A 375 -1.69 5.63 -25.06
N TYR A 376 -1.10 6.82 -25.20
CA TYR A 376 -1.21 7.90 -24.21
C TYR A 376 -2.67 8.36 -24.02
N ILE A 377 -3.41 8.55 -25.11
CA ILE A 377 -4.83 8.94 -25.09
C ILE A 377 -5.66 7.87 -24.39
N SER A 378 -5.51 6.59 -24.79
CA SER A 378 -6.25 5.48 -24.18
C SER A 378 -5.97 5.36 -22.68
N LEU A 379 -4.71 5.55 -22.25
CA LEU A 379 -4.36 5.52 -20.84
C LEU A 379 -5.00 6.68 -20.06
N LEU A 380 -4.99 7.90 -20.60
CA LEU A 380 -5.61 9.04 -19.93
C LEU A 380 -7.13 8.91 -19.82
N GLN A 381 -7.78 8.31 -20.83
CA GLN A 381 -9.21 7.99 -20.81
C GLN A 381 -9.52 6.99 -19.69
N LYS A 382 -8.80 5.86 -19.64
CA LYS A 382 -8.92 4.88 -18.55
C LYS A 382 -8.74 5.52 -17.17
N GLN A 383 -7.69 6.33 -17.00
CA GLN A 383 -7.45 7.04 -15.73
C GLN A 383 -8.53 8.08 -15.38
N SER A 384 -9.29 8.59 -16.36
CA SER A 384 -10.41 9.50 -16.13
C SER A 384 -11.68 8.74 -15.71
N GLU A 385 -11.92 7.56 -16.31
CA GLU A 385 -13.02 6.66 -15.97
C GLU A 385 -12.87 6.10 -14.54
N ASP A 386 -11.67 5.63 -14.19
CA ASP A 386 -11.34 5.09 -12.86
C ASP A 386 -11.49 6.14 -11.73
N LYS A 387 -11.49 7.43 -12.06
CA LYS A 387 -11.57 8.55 -11.09
C LYS A 387 -12.93 9.22 -11.05
N ALA A 388 -13.73 9.14 -12.13
CA ALA A 388 -15.10 9.64 -12.15
C ALA A 388 -15.99 8.93 -11.11
N THR A 389 -15.60 7.72 -10.69
CA THR A 389 -16.20 6.97 -9.58
C THR A 389 -15.80 7.48 -8.17
N HIS A 390 -14.78 8.35 -8.05
CA HIS A 390 -14.18 8.70 -6.74
C HIS A 390 -13.91 10.21 -6.45
N SER A 391 -13.80 11.14 -7.42
CA SER A 391 -13.97 12.62 -7.22
C SER A 391 -13.81 13.44 -8.53
N SER A 392 -14.40 14.65 -8.60
CA SER A 392 -14.61 15.42 -9.85
C SER A 392 -13.51 16.43 -10.27
N ASP A 393 -12.57 16.80 -9.41
CA ASP A 393 -11.74 18.02 -9.63
C ASP A 393 -10.57 17.86 -10.64
N ARG A 394 -10.15 16.65 -10.98
CA ARG A 394 -9.05 16.42 -11.95
C ARG A 394 -9.50 16.08 -13.38
N SER A 395 -10.81 15.91 -13.60
CA SER A 395 -11.37 15.50 -14.90
C SER A 395 -11.01 16.50 -16.02
N THR A 396 -11.06 17.80 -15.71
CA THR A 396 -10.77 18.89 -16.66
C THR A 396 -9.31 18.91 -17.15
N SER A 397 -8.33 18.51 -16.32
CA SER A 397 -6.91 18.50 -16.71
C SER A 397 -6.55 17.33 -17.63
N ASN A 398 -7.22 16.19 -17.49
CA ASN A 398 -7.03 15.07 -18.40
C ASN A 398 -7.76 15.32 -19.72
N SER A 399 -8.96 15.88 -19.68
CA SER A 399 -9.73 16.23 -20.89
C SER A 399 -8.97 17.19 -21.81
N THR A 400 -8.32 18.23 -21.26
CA THR A 400 -7.48 19.16 -22.01
C THR A 400 -6.29 18.46 -22.66
N LYS A 401 -5.53 17.64 -21.91
CA LYS A 401 -4.41 16.85 -22.45
C LYS A 401 -4.82 15.85 -23.52
N ILE A 402 -5.99 15.22 -23.36
CA ILE A 402 -6.55 14.32 -24.37
C ILE A 402 -6.86 15.11 -25.65
N SER A 403 -7.51 16.26 -25.53
CA SER A 403 -7.82 17.11 -26.69
C SER A 403 -6.55 17.58 -27.41
N GLU A 404 -5.52 18.01 -26.67
CA GLU A 404 -4.22 18.39 -27.23
C GLU A 404 -3.54 17.21 -27.94
N ALA A 405 -3.54 16.03 -27.31
CA ALA A 405 -2.95 14.82 -27.89
C ALA A 405 -3.71 14.34 -29.13
N CYS A 406 -5.05 14.45 -29.17
CA CYS A 406 -5.84 14.13 -30.36
C CYS A 406 -5.52 15.09 -31.52
N LEU A 407 -5.40 16.39 -31.24
CA LEU A 407 -5.00 17.36 -32.26
C LEU A 407 -3.59 17.09 -32.79
N GLN A 408 -2.67 16.72 -31.90
CA GLN A 408 -1.31 16.32 -32.28
C GLN A 408 -1.33 15.03 -33.11
N LEU A 409 -2.13 14.04 -32.73
CA LEU A 409 -2.30 12.78 -33.44
C LEU A 409 -2.75 13.01 -34.89
N THR A 410 -3.82 13.77 -35.11
CA THR A 410 -4.32 14.08 -36.46
C THR A 410 -3.25 14.76 -37.33
N LYS A 411 -2.49 15.70 -36.75
CA LYS A 411 -1.39 16.36 -37.48
C LYS A 411 -0.29 15.36 -37.88
N LEU A 412 0.05 14.43 -37.00
CA LEU A 412 1.07 13.43 -37.31
C LEU A 412 0.58 12.39 -38.33
N GLU A 413 -0.70 12.02 -38.30
CA GLU A 413 -1.33 11.15 -39.29
C GLU A 413 -1.26 11.79 -40.70
N GLU A 414 -1.60 13.08 -40.80
CA GLU A 414 -1.46 13.83 -42.05
C GLU A 414 0.00 13.90 -42.54
N GLU A 415 0.98 14.04 -41.64
CA GLU A 415 2.41 14.04 -42.01
C GLU A 415 2.93 12.67 -42.43
N GLU A 416 2.47 11.58 -41.80
CA GLU A 416 2.83 10.21 -42.17
C GLU A 416 2.24 9.84 -43.54
N GLU A 417 1.03 10.31 -43.86
CA GLU A 417 0.38 10.11 -45.15
C GLU A 417 1.07 10.83 -46.32
N LYS A 418 1.84 11.89 -46.06
CA LYS A 418 2.53 12.68 -47.09
C LYS A 418 3.61 11.90 -47.88
N LYS A 419 3.88 10.64 -47.54
CA LYS A 419 4.86 9.70 -48.14
C LYS A 419 6.30 10.25 -48.20
N ASN A 420 7.24 9.43 -47.74
CA ASN A 420 8.70 9.65 -47.89
C ASN A 420 9.31 10.82 -47.10
N ILE A 421 8.83 11.12 -45.89
CA ILE A 421 9.63 11.96 -44.98
C ILE A 421 10.67 11.05 -44.30
N PRO A 422 11.97 11.12 -44.63
CA PRO A 422 12.97 10.28 -44.00
C PRO A 422 13.20 10.72 -42.55
N LEU A 423 13.63 9.76 -41.73
CA LEU A 423 14.05 10.02 -40.35
C LEU A 423 15.15 11.09 -40.30
N ASP A 424 15.27 11.79 -39.18
CA ASP A 424 16.40 12.68 -38.94
C ASP A 424 17.64 11.86 -38.53
N MET A 425 18.48 11.53 -39.51
CA MET A 425 19.64 10.65 -39.33
C MET A 425 20.73 11.27 -38.45
N TYR A 426 20.93 12.59 -38.59
CA TYR A 426 21.91 13.34 -37.80
C TYR A 426 21.52 13.35 -36.33
N LEU A 427 20.23 13.60 -36.07
CA LEU A 427 19.67 13.63 -34.73
C LEU A 427 19.66 12.24 -34.08
N ILE A 428 19.39 11.17 -34.85
CA ILE A 428 19.48 9.78 -34.38
C ILE A 428 20.91 9.44 -33.94
N LEU A 429 21.93 9.80 -34.72
CA LEU A 429 23.33 9.53 -34.35
C LEU A 429 23.92 10.54 -33.37
N GLY A 430 23.20 11.63 -33.06
CA GLY A 430 23.70 12.69 -32.17
C GLY A 430 24.89 13.46 -32.75
N VAL A 431 24.95 13.61 -34.07
CA VAL A 431 26.04 14.29 -34.79
C VAL A 431 25.52 15.50 -35.56
N ARG A 432 26.37 16.52 -35.74
CA ARG A 432 26.02 17.71 -36.53
C ARG A 432 26.19 17.45 -38.02
N LYS A 433 25.52 18.23 -38.87
CA LYS A 433 25.72 18.19 -40.34
C LYS A 433 27.18 18.38 -40.77
N SER A 434 27.99 19.09 -39.98
CA SER A 434 29.42 19.30 -40.22
C SER A 434 30.33 18.15 -39.76
N ALA A 435 29.77 17.05 -39.23
CA ALA A 435 30.55 15.94 -38.71
C ALA A 435 31.36 15.23 -39.81
N THR A 436 32.60 14.86 -39.48
CA THR A 436 33.46 14.07 -40.37
C THR A 436 33.01 12.60 -40.40
N ALA A 437 33.46 11.84 -41.39
CA ALA A 437 33.21 10.40 -41.43
C ALA A 437 33.75 9.67 -40.18
N MET A 438 34.84 10.16 -39.60
CA MET A 438 35.39 9.60 -38.36
C MET A 438 34.47 9.88 -37.16
N ASP A 439 33.91 11.08 -37.07
CA ASP A 439 32.95 11.43 -36.01
C ASP A 439 31.69 10.57 -36.09
N ILE A 440 31.16 10.36 -37.30
CA ILE A 440 30.00 9.50 -37.57
C ILE A 440 30.29 8.05 -37.15
N LYS A 441 31.43 7.51 -37.54
CA LYS A 441 31.85 6.15 -37.14
C LYS A 441 32.00 6.01 -35.62
N ASN A 442 32.59 7.01 -34.96
CA ASN A 442 32.75 7.01 -33.51
C ASN A 442 31.40 7.10 -32.78
N ALA A 443 30.49 7.94 -33.28
CA ALA A 443 29.14 8.07 -32.74
C ALA A 443 28.34 6.78 -32.89
N TYR A 444 28.38 6.15 -34.07
CA TYR A 444 27.77 4.84 -34.30
C TYR A 444 28.35 3.76 -33.38
N HIS A 445 29.68 3.70 -33.23
CA HIS A 445 30.30 2.73 -32.35
C HIS A 445 29.86 2.92 -30.89
N LYS A 446 29.80 4.17 -30.40
CA LYS A 446 29.31 4.52 -29.06
C LYS A 446 27.84 4.10 -28.89
N ALA A 447 26.97 4.44 -29.85
CA ALA A 447 25.53 4.18 -29.78
C ALA A 447 25.21 2.67 -29.89
N SER A 448 25.83 1.97 -30.84
CA SER A 448 25.66 0.51 -31.03
C SER A 448 26.11 -0.27 -29.81
N LEU A 449 27.24 0.09 -29.19
CA LEU A 449 27.70 -0.55 -27.95
C LEU A 449 26.76 -0.29 -26.77
N ARG A 450 26.13 0.87 -26.69
CA ARG A 450 25.20 1.21 -25.60
C ARG A 450 23.85 0.50 -25.76
N HIS A 451 23.32 0.49 -26.98
CA HIS A 451 21.96 0.04 -27.28
C HIS A 451 21.91 -1.34 -27.93
N HIS A 452 22.98 -2.13 -27.82
CA HIS A 452 22.97 -3.51 -28.31
C HIS A 452 21.88 -4.32 -27.58
N PRO A 453 21.02 -5.07 -28.29
CA PRO A 453 19.94 -5.86 -27.68
C PRO A 453 20.41 -6.78 -26.55
N ASP A 454 21.57 -7.44 -26.69
CA ASP A 454 22.13 -8.31 -25.65
C ASP A 454 22.38 -7.63 -24.30
N LYS A 455 22.56 -6.30 -24.27
CA LYS A 455 22.73 -5.55 -23.00
C LYS A 455 21.41 -5.20 -22.34
N ALA A 456 20.34 -5.07 -23.11
CA ALA A 456 19.02 -4.77 -22.58
C ALA A 456 18.52 -5.89 -21.64
N GLY A 457 18.68 -7.14 -22.05
CA GLY A 457 18.35 -8.31 -21.22
C GLY A 457 19.23 -8.49 -19.97
N GLN A 458 20.43 -7.90 -19.91
CA GLN A 458 21.35 -8.03 -18.78
C GLN A 458 21.05 -7.09 -17.61
N LEU A 459 20.32 -5.99 -17.85
CA LEU A 459 20.02 -4.98 -16.82
C LEU A 459 19.20 -5.52 -15.64
N PHE A 460 18.42 -6.60 -15.86
CA PHE A 460 17.51 -7.17 -14.85
C PHE A 460 17.83 -8.61 -14.44
N ALA A 461 18.88 -9.23 -15.01
CA ALA A 461 19.31 -10.59 -14.64
C ALA A 461 19.87 -10.71 -13.21
N ARG A 462 19.94 -9.61 -12.44
CA ARG A 462 20.58 -9.54 -11.11
C ARG A 462 19.63 -9.34 -9.92
N SER A 463 18.33 -9.16 -10.12
CA SER A 463 17.40 -9.08 -8.97
C SER A 463 16.76 -10.43 -8.71
N GLY A 464 17.33 -11.20 -7.78
CA GLY A 464 16.74 -12.43 -7.22
C GLY A 464 15.49 -12.16 -6.36
N ILE A 465 14.53 -11.39 -6.88
CA ILE A 465 13.30 -11.01 -6.21
C ILE A 465 12.15 -11.70 -6.94
N GLY A 466 11.46 -12.59 -6.22
CA GLY A 466 10.40 -13.44 -6.73
C GLY A 466 9.28 -12.66 -7.40
N ASP A 467 9.32 -12.66 -8.72
CA ASP A 467 8.18 -12.76 -9.64
C ASP A 467 8.79 -13.04 -11.03
N ASP A 468 9.10 -14.31 -11.28
CA ASP A 468 9.82 -14.76 -12.47
C ASP A 468 8.99 -14.56 -13.75
N GLY A 469 7.70 -14.21 -13.66
CA GLY A 469 6.83 -13.90 -14.80
C GLY A 469 6.89 -12.42 -15.20
N LEU A 470 6.63 -11.53 -14.25
CA LEU A 470 6.54 -10.09 -14.51
C LEU A 470 7.87 -9.48 -15.00
N TRP A 471 9.00 -9.88 -14.42
CA TRP A 471 10.31 -9.42 -14.90
C TRP A 471 10.68 -9.98 -16.27
N LYS A 472 10.20 -11.18 -16.64
CA LYS A 472 10.38 -11.73 -17.99
C LYS A 472 9.57 -10.95 -19.02
N GLU A 473 8.34 -10.55 -18.68
CA GLU A 473 7.53 -9.69 -19.55
C GLU A 473 8.18 -8.33 -19.76
N ILE A 474 8.66 -7.70 -18.68
CA ILE A 474 9.40 -6.44 -18.74
C ILE A 474 10.65 -6.58 -19.61
N ALA A 475 11.46 -7.62 -19.39
CA ALA A 475 12.66 -7.86 -20.19
C ALA A 475 12.35 -8.05 -21.68
N LYS A 476 11.29 -8.79 -22.00
CA LYS A 476 10.84 -9.01 -23.39
C LYS A 476 10.42 -7.71 -24.08
N GLU A 477 9.70 -6.83 -23.40
CA GLU A 477 9.31 -5.52 -23.94
C GLU A 477 10.55 -4.63 -24.17
N ILE A 478 11.49 -4.61 -23.22
CA ILE A 478 12.73 -3.83 -23.36
C ILE A 478 13.57 -4.37 -24.52
N ASP A 479 13.72 -5.69 -24.66
CA ASP A 479 14.46 -6.31 -25.75
C ASP A 479 13.85 -5.97 -27.12
N LYS A 480 12.52 -5.94 -27.22
CA LYS A 480 11.81 -5.54 -28.44
C LYS A 480 12.12 -4.08 -28.80
N ASP A 481 12.01 -3.17 -27.84
CA ASP A 481 12.27 -1.74 -28.07
C ASP A 481 13.76 -1.48 -28.37
N ALA A 482 14.67 -2.18 -27.70
CA ALA A 482 16.11 -2.12 -27.96
C ALA A 482 16.46 -2.58 -29.39
N ASN A 483 15.81 -3.63 -29.89
CA ASN A 483 15.99 -4.09 -31.27
C ASN A 483 15.53 -3.05 -32.31
N ILE A 484 14.41 -2.38 -32.06
CA ILE A 484 13.90 -1.31 -32.94
C ILE A 484 14.89 -0.15 -32.95
N LEU A 485 15.35 0.29 -31.77
CA LEU A 485 16.32 1.38 -31.64
C LEU A 485 17.65 1.05 -32.31
N PHE A 486 18.15 -0.18 -32.15
CA PHE A 486 19.41 -0.62 -32.75
C PHE A 486 19.35 -0.60 -34.28
N LYS A 487 18.23 -1.04 -34.87
CA LYS A 487 18.00 -0.96 -36.32
C LYS A 487 17.98 0.50 -36.81
N MET A 488 17.36 1.40 -36.06
CA MET A 488 17.33 2.83 -36.40
C MET A 488 18.74 3.44 -36.38
N ILE A 489 19.55 3.11 -35.37
CA ILE A 489 20.96 3.53 -35.28
C ILE A 489 21.76 3.01 -36.48
N GLY A 490 21.56 1.75 -36.85
CA GLY A 490 22.22 1.13 -38.01
C GLY A 490 21.84 1.81 -39.33
N ASN A 491 20.56 2.13 -39.53
CA ASN A 491 20.09 2.84 -40.71
C ASN A 491 20.71 4.24 -40.82
N ALA A 492 20.70 5.00 -39.72
CA ALA A 492 21.31 6.33 -39.70
C ALA A 492 22.80 6.28 -40.04
N TYR A 493 23.53 5.27 -39.56
CA TYR A 493 24.94 5.08 -39.92
C TYR A 493 25.11 4.72 -41.40
N ALA A 494 24.29 3.82 -41.95
CA ALA A 494 24.38 3.42 -43.35
C ALA A 494 24.21 4.62 -44.30
N VAL A 495 23.25 5.50 -44.02
CA VAL A 495 22.99 6.71 -44.82
C VAL A 495 24.11 7.75 -44.66
N LEU A 496 24.58 8.01 -43.43
CA LEU A 496 25.56 9.08 -43.20
C LEU A 496 27.02 8.70 -43.50
N GLN A 497 27.35 7.40 -43.47
CA GLN A 497 28.70 6.92 -43.72
C GLN A 497 29.05 6.92 -45.22
N ASP A 498 28.07 6.63 -46.08
CA ASP A 498 28.26 6.67 -47.53
C ASP A 498 28.20 8.13 -48.03
N PRO A 499 29.26 8.64 -48.69
CA PRO A 499 29.28 10.02 -49.16
C PRO A 499 28.17 10.37 -50.16
N VAL A 500 27.76 9.41 -51.00
CA VAL A 500 26.74 9.62 -52.03
C VAL A 500 25.36 9.66 -51.38
N GLU A 501 25.03 8.67 -50.55
CA GLU A 501 23.75 8.63 -49.83
C GLU A 501 23.58 9.82 -48.90
N ARG A 502 24.65 10.23 -48.19
CA ARG A 502 24.64 11.43 -47.35
C ARG A 502 24.36 12.70 -48.16
N LEU A 503 24.97 12.84 -49.35
CA LEU A 503 24.74 14.00 -50.23
C LEU A 503 23.31 14.04 -50.77
N ILE A 504 22.73 12.89 -51.12
CA ILE A 504 21.33 12.77 -51.54
C ILE A 504 20.42 13.21 -50.39
N TYR A 505 20.62 12.62 -49.22
CA TYR A 505 19.86 12.95 -48.01
C TYR A 505 19.93 14.44 -47.66
N ASP A 506 21.12 15.04 -47.69
CA ASP A 506 21.30 16.47 -47.40
C ASP A 506 20.58 17.35 -48.41
N ARG A 507 20.57 16.99 -49.70
CA ARG A 507 19.85 17.73 -50.74
C ARG A 507 18.35 17.69 -50.51
N GLU A 508 17.79 16.50 -50.27
CA GLU A 508 16.36 16.31 -50.00
C GLU A 508 15.90 17.03 -48.72
N GLU A 509 16.77 17.17 -47.72
CA GLU A 509 16.51 17.98 -46.52
C GLU A 509 16.39 19.47 -46.84
N GLU A 510 17.29 20.02 -47.66
CA GLU A 510 17.27 21.45 -47.99
C GLU A 510 16.10 21.80 -48.90
N GLU A 511 15.75 20.94 -49.88
CA GLU A 511 14.55 21.10 -50.72
C GLU A 511 13.26 21.16 -49.88
N ARG A 512 13.14 20.31 -48.85
CA ARG A 512 12.00 20.32 -47.93
C ARG A 512 11.92 21.57 -47.07
N LYS A 513 13.05 22.12 -46.64
CA LYS A 513 13.07 23.37 -45.87
C LYS A 513 12.60 24.55 -46.73
N THR A 514 13.01 24.59 -47.99
CA THR A 514 12.56 25.64 -48.92
C THR A 514 11.06 25.55 -49.18
N GLN A 515 10.50 24.35 -49.38
CA GLN A 515 9.06 24.14 -49.56
C GLN A 515 8.20 24.47 -48.34
N LYS A 516 8.78 24.49 -47.13
CA LYS A 516 8.08 24.90 -45.88
C LYS A 516 8.19 26.40 -45.59
N ALA A 517 9.09 27.12 -46.27
CA ALA A 517 9.31 28.55 -46.07
C ALA A 517 8.54 29.43 -47.06
N GLU A 518 8.06 28.83 -48.16
CA GLU A 518 7.06 29.38 -49.09
C GLU A 518 5.64 29.14 -48.57
#